data_AF-A0A538HFZ7-F1
#
_entry.id   AF-A0A538HFZ7-F1
#
_cell.length_a   1.000
_cell.length_b   1.000
_cell.length_c   1.000
_cell.angle_alpha   90.00
_cell.angle_beta   90.00
_cell.angle_gamma   90.00
#
_symmetry.space_group_name_H-M   'P 1'
#
loop_
_entity.id
_entity.type
_entity.pdbx_description
1 polymer ?
#
loop_
_entity_poly.entity_id
_entity_poly.type
_entity_poly.pdbx_seq_one_letter_code
_entity_poly.pdbx_strand_id
1 'polypeptide(L)'
;MPSRTCDPVRQLFPVVRDPVDPADVYADVPIAADRPGVRLNMIASADGATAVNGRSGALGGAADRIVFIALRSLADMILVAAGTARTEAYGPARLSESVQAERWQRGQTPVPAIAVVTRTAALDWDSPFFTEATVRPIVVTVSCGHRRR
;
A
#
# COMPACT_ATOMS: atom_id res chain seq x y z
N MET A 1 -11.32 21.36 13.52
CA MET A 1 -10.57 20.49 12.60
C MET A 1 -11.02 20.84 11.20
N PRO A 2 -10.14 21.29 10.27
CA PRO A 2 -10.58 21.51 8.90
C PRO A 2 -11.05 20.17 8.33
N SER A 3 -12.28 20.13 7.82
CA SER A 3 -12.87 18.95 7.21
C SER A 3 -12.00 18.53 6.02
N ARG A 4 -11.40 17.34 6.10
CA ARG A 4 -10.82 16.69 4.92
C ARG A 4 -11.88 16.70 3.83
N THR A 5 -11.54 17.17 2.64
CA THR A 5 -12.35 16.93 1.44
C THR A 5 -12.20 15.44 1.11
N CYS A 6 -13.05 14.61 1.70
CA CYS A 6 -13.13 13.19 1.38
C CYS A 6 -13.96 13.04 0.11
N ASP A 7 -13.40 12.39 -0.91
CA ASP A 7 -14.21 11.79 -1.95
C ASP A 7 -15.05 10.68 -1.27
N PRO A 8 -16.39 10.83 -1.21
CA PRO A 8 -17.20 10.06 -0.29
C PRO A 8 -17.31 8.60 -0.74
N VAL A 9 -16.99 7.67 0.17
CA VAL A 9 -17.42 6.27 0.05
C VAL A 9 -18.44 5.95 1.14
N ARG A 10 -19.24 4.90 0.92
CA ARG A 10 -20.26 4.42 1.86
C ARG A 10 -19.79 3.15 2.55
N GLN A 11 -19.91 3.11 3.87
CA GLN A 11 -19.77 1.87 4.64
C GLN A 11 -21.10 1.11 4.65
N LEU A 12 -21.07 -0.18 4.35
CA LEU A 12 -22.26 -1.05 4.37
C LEU A 12 -22.30 -1.97 5.61
N PHE A 13 -21.13 -2.31 6.17
CA PHE A 13 -20.97 -3.23 7.29
C PHE A 13 -19.82 -2.73 8.19
N PRO A 14 -19.83 -2.98 9.52
CA PRO A 14 -20.89 -3.61 10.33
C PRO A 14 -22.11 -2.71 10.54
N VAL A 15 -21.94 -1.40 10.36
CA VAL A 15 -23.00 -0.39 10.45
C VAL A 15 -22.98 0.45 9.19
N VAL A 16 -24.15 0.77 8.64
CA VAL A 16 -24.24 1.63 7.46
C VAL A 16 -23.88 3.07 7.83
N ARG A 17 -22.91 3.66 7.13
CA ARG A 17 -22.51 5.07 7.28
C ARG A 17 -22.24 5.68 5.92
N ASP A 18 -22.77 6.87 5.67
CA ASP A 18 -22.67 7.57 4.38
C ASP A 18 -22.71 9.10 4.60
N PRO A 19 -21.64 9.86 4.28
CA PRO A 19 -20.34 9.40 3.80
C PRO A 19 -19.42 8.90 4.94
N VAL A 20 -18.34 8.20 4.59
CA VAL A 20 -17.21 7.93 5.50
C VAL A 20 -15.87 8.25 4.85
N ASP A 21 -14.91 8.67 5.68
CA ASP A 21 -13.49 8.67 5.33
C ASP A 21 -12.91 7.25 5.59
N PRO A 22 -12.39 6.54 4.58
CA PRO A 22 -11.75 5.25 4.80
C PRO A 22 -10.57 5.31 5.79
N ALA A 23 -9.87 6.44 5.89
CA ALA A 23 -8.79 6.58 6.85
C ALA A 23 -9.29 6.47 8.30
N ASP A 24 -10.51 6.95 8.57
CA ASP A 24 -11.14 6.86 9.90
C ASP A 24 -11.72 5.47 10.15
N VAL A 25 -12.24 4.80 9.11
CA VAL A 25 -12.76 3.42 9.20
C VAL A 25 -11.66 2.40 9.46
N TYR A 26 -10.48 2.60 8.87
CA TYR A 26 -9.36 1.66 8.93
C TYR A 26 -8.23 2.11 9.86
N ALA A 27 -8.48 3.11 10.73
CA ALA A 27 -7.49 3.67 11.64
C ALA A 27 -6.95 2.62 12.64
N ASP A 28 -7.76 1.63 12.99
CA ASP A 28 -7.41 0.54 13.90
C ASP A 28 -6.83 -0.66 13.13
N VAL A 29 -5.50 -0.82 13.16
CA VAL A 29 -4.86 -2.08 12.76
C VAL A 29 -4.76 -2.96 14.00
N PRO A 30 -5.38 -4.15 14.02
CA PRO A 30 -5.23 -5.07 15.14
C PRO A 30 -3.76 -5.47 15.31
N ILE A 31 -3.21 -5.21 16.50
CA ILE A 31 -1.87 -5.65 16.88
C ILE A 31 -2.02 -6.99 17.59
N ALA A 32 -1.31 -8.02 17.10
CA ALA A 32 -1.31 -9.33 17.72
C ALA A 32 -0.14 -9.44 18.71
N ALA A 33 -0.43 -9.18 19.99
CA ALA A 33 0.56 -9.21 21.09
C ALA A 33 1.79 -8.33 20.77
N ASP A 34 2.98 -8.92 20.74
CA ASP A 34 4.26 -8.24 20.49
C ASP A 34 4.67 -8.22 19.00
N ARG A 35 3.76 -8.55 18.08
CA ARG A 35 4.03 -8.58 16.63
C ARG A 35 3.37 -7.43 15.90
N PRO A 36 3.99 -6.92 14.81
CA PRO A 36 3.35 -5.94 13.95
C PRO A 36 2.00 -6.44 13.43
N GLY A 37 0.99 -5.56 13.43
CA GLY A 37 -0.28 -5.83 12.76
C GLY A 37 -0.09 -5.90 11.24
N VAL A 38 -0.81 -6.82 10.58
CA VAL A 38 -0.74 -6.99 9.12
C VAL A 38 -2.14 -6.89 8.54
N ARG A 39 -2.29 -6.01 7.53
CA ARG A 39 -3.50 -5.86 6.75
C ARG A 39 -3.25 -6.30 5.31
N LEU A 40 -4.16 -7.10 4.78
CA LEU A 40 -4.18 -7.48 3.37
C LEU A 40 -5.21 -6.62 2.64
N ASN A 41 -4.80 -5.94 1.56
CA ASN A 41 -5.70 -5.24 0.65
C ASN A 41 -5.66 -5.93 -0.71
N MET A 42 -6.80 -6.41 -1.18
CA MET A 42 -6.94 -7.17 -2.43
C MET A 42 -8.22 -6.76 -3.14
N ILE A 43 -8.20 -6.89 -4.47
CA ILE A 43 -9.38 -6.74 -5.32
C ILE A 43 -9.59 -8.05 -6.09
N ALA A 44 -10.85 -8.43 -6.28
CA ALA A 44 -11.25 -9.57 -7.07
C ALA A 44 -12.56 -9.27 -7.81
N SER A 45 -12.74 -9.87 -8.99
CA SER A 45 -14.03 -9.93 -9.67
C SER A 45 -14.99 -10.88 -8.94
N ALA A 46 -16.27 -10.86 -9.33
CA ALA A 46 -17.31 -11.69 -8.71
C ALA A 46 -17.06 -13.20 -8.85
N ASP A 47 -16.34 -13.63 -9.89
CA ASP A 47 -15.91 -15.01 -10.13
C ASP A 47 -14.52 -15.33 -9.54
N GLY A 48 -13.89 -14.38 -8.83
CA GLY A 48 -12.64 -14.60 -8.10
C GLY A 48 -11.36 -14.30 -8.87
N ALA A 49 -11.44 -13.75 -10.10
CA ALA A 49 -10.25 -13.31 -10.81
C ALA A 49 -9.63 -12.08 -10.13
N THR A 50 -8.31 -12.09 -9.94
CA THR A 50 -7.58 -11.00 -9.25
C THR A 50 -6.86 -10.05 -10.21
N ALA A 51 -6.95 -10.30 -11.52
CA ALA A 51 -6.31 -9.50 -12.55
C ALA A 51 -7.05 -9.63 -13.89
N VAL A 52 -7.03 -8.56 -14.68
CA VAL A 52 -7.43 -8.56 -16.09
C VAL A 52 -6.19 -8.23 -16.92
N ASN A 53 -5.86 -9.08 -17.90
CA ASN A 53 -4.63 -8.97 -18.69
C ASN A 53 -3.35 -8.89 -17.83
N GLY A 54 -3.34 -9.62 -16.70
CA GLY A 54 -2.20 -9.71 -15.79
C GLY A 54 -2.06 -8.52 -14.82
N ARG A 55 -2.95 -7.53 -14.85
CA ARG A 55 -2.94 -6.39 -13.91
C ARG A 55 -4.21 -6.29 -13.08
N SER A 56 -4.07 -5.91 -11.81
CA SER A 56 -5.24 -5.72 -10.93
C SER A 56 -5.95 -4.40 -11.18
N GLY A 57 -5.26 -3.39 -11.70
CA GLY A 57 -5.80 -2.03 -11.87
C GLY A 57 -7.06 -1.95 -12.74
N ALA A 58 -7.25 -2.87 -13.68
CA ALA A 58 -8.44 -2.93 -14.54
C ALA A 58 -9.70 -3.45 -13.81
N LEU A 59 -9.56 -4.03 -12.61
CA LEU A 59 -10.69 -4.37 -11.74
C LEU A 59 -11.11 -3.17 -10.86
N GLY A 60 -10.21 -2.22 -10.65
CA GLY A 60 -10.39 -1.09 -9.74
C GLY A 60 -11.19 0.05 -10.36
N GLY A 61 -11.78 0.86 -9.49
CA GLY A 61 -12.48 2.10 -9.85
C GLY A 61 -12.09 3.26 -8.93
N ALA A 62 -12.82 4.37 -9.01
CA ALA A 62 -12.56 5.55 -8.18
C ALA A 62 -12.62 5.23 -6.67
N ALA A 63 -13.64 4.49 -6.23
CA ALA A 63 -13.79 4.08 -4.84
C ALA A 63 -12.65 3.18 -4.35
N ASP A 64 -12.21 2.22 -5.17
CA ASP A 64 -11.06 1.36 -4.87
C ASP A 64 -9.78 2.19 -4.67
N ARG A 65 -9.55 3.17 -5.54
CA ARG A 65 -8.39 4.07 -5.43
C ARG A 65 -8.40 4.89 -4.14
N ILE A 66 -9.57 5.37 -3.70
CA ILE A 66 -9.71 6.13 -2.44
C ILE A 66 -9.32 5.24 -1.25
N VAL A 67 -9.86 4.02 -1.19
CA VAL A 67 -9.52 3.05 -0.13
C VAL A 67 -8.05 2.65 -0.20
N PHE A 68 -7.52 2.38 -1.39
CA PHE A 68 -6.12 2.03 -1.62
C PHE A 68 -5.15 3.11 -1.08
N ILE A 69 -5.44 4.39 -1.34
CA ILE A 69 -4.63 5.51 -0.84
C ILE A 69 -4.75 5.63 0.68
N ALA A 70 -5.97 5.53 1.23
CA ALA A 70 -6.20 5.61 2.67
C ALA A 70 -5.49 4.50 3.44
N LEU A 71 -5.50 3.27 2.94
CA LEU A 71 -4.78 2.18 3.59
C LEU A 71 -3.26 2.40 3.58
N ARG A 72 -2.72 2.94 2.49
CA ARG A 72 -1.29 3.27 2.38
C ARG A 72 -0.89 4.49 3.22
N SER A 73 -1.81 5.44 3.45
CA SER A 73 -1.54 6.61 4.30
C SER A 73 -1.45 6.26 5.78
N LEU A 74 -2.09 5.17 6.20
CA LEU A 74 -2.06 4.67 7.57
C LEU A 74 -0.91 3.71 7.85
N ALA A 75 -0.42 2.98 6.84
CA ALA A 75 0.62 1.97 7.01
C ALA A 75 1.99 2.56 7.39
N ASP A 76 2.72 1.90 8.29
CA ASP A 76 4.14 2.22 8.53
C ASP A 76 5.02 1.69 7.39
N MET A 77 4.67 0.52 6.87
CA MET A 77 5.37 -0.18 5.81
C MET A 77 4.40 -0.91 4.90
N ILE A 78 4.76 -1.00 3.62
CA ILE A 78 4.02 -1.71 2.59
C ILE A 78 4.85 -2.90 2.14
N LEU A 79 4.29 -4.10 2.28
CA LEU A 79 4.90 -5.33 1.80
C LEU A 79 4.38 -5.66 0.40
N VAL A 80 5.29 -5.92 -0.54
CA VAL A 80 4.93 -6.32 -1.91
C VAL A 80 5.83 -7.44 -2.42
N ALA A 81 5.27 -8.38 -3.16
CA ALA A 81 6.07 -9.40 -3.85
C ALA A 81 6.75 -8.81 -5.09
N ALA A 82 8.00 -9.19 -5.36
CA ALA A 82 8.76 -8.68 -6.51
C ALA A 82 8.09 -8.91 -7.87
N GLY A 83 7.30 -9.98 -8.02
CA GLY A 83 6.50 -10.23 -9.23
C GLY A 83 5.48 -9.12 -9.47
N THR A 84 4.64 -8.84 -8.46
CA THR A 84 3.64 -7.77 -8.50
C THR A 84 4.28 -6.41 -8.72
N ALA A 85 5.36 -6.10 -7.98
CA ALA A 85 6.06 -4.83 -8.12
C ALA A 85 6.52 -4.55 -9.56
N ARG A 86 7.00 -5.58 -10.28
CA ARG A 86 7.36 -5.47 -11.70
C ARG A 86 6.15 -5.34 -12.62
N THR A 87 5.16 -6.22 -12.47
CA THR A 87 3.98 -6.25 -13.37
C THR A 87 3.18 -4.95 -13.31
N GLU A 88 3.08 -4.38 -12.11
CA GLU A 88 2.38 -3.12 -11.82
C GLU A 88 3.28 -1.89 -11.91
N ALA A 89 4.54 -2.05 -12.34
CA ALA A 89 5.53 -0.97 -12.50
C ALA A 89 5.59 -0.03 -11.28
N TYR A 90 5.76 -0.60 -10.07
CA TYR A 90 5.82 0.17 -8.84
C TYR A 90 6.93 1.22 -8.91
N GLY A 91 6.58 2.46 -8.60
CA GLY A 91 7.52 3.56 -8.38
C GLY A 91 7.65 3.93 -6.90
N PRO A 92 8.39 5.02 -6.60
CA PRO A 92 8.46 5.58 -5.25
C PRO A 92 7.08 5.79 -4.64
N ALA A 93 6.97 5.57 -3.33
CA ALA A 93 5.76 5.93 -2.60
C ALA A 93 5.52 7.45 -2.70
N ARG A 94 4.30 7.85 -3.06
CA ARG A 94 3.88 9.26 -3.14
C ARG A 94 2.55 9.43 -2.44
N LEU A 95 2.45 10.46 -1.61
CA LEU A 95 1.24 10.90 -0.90
C LEU A 95 1.14 12.42 -0.99
N SER A 96 -0.06 12.99 -0.92
CA SER A 96 -0.24 14.45 -0.91
C SER A 96 0.35 15.08 0.36
N GLU A 97 0.74 16.35 0.30
CA GLU A 97 1.32 17.07 1.44
C GLU A 97 0.44 17.04 2.69
N SER A 98 -0.88 17.16 2.52
CA SER A 98 -1.85 17.04 3.61
C SER A 98 -1.74 15.70 4.34
N VAL A 99 -1.65 14.60 3.58
CA VAL A 99 -1.51 13.25 4.13
C VAL A 99 -0.14 13.05 4.79
N GLN A 100 0.92 13.62 4.22
CA GLN A 100 2.26 13.59 4.83
C GLN A 100 2.28 14.32 6.19
N ALA A 101 1.60 15.47 6.29
CA ALA A 101 1.48 16.22 7.55
C ALA A 101 0.71 15.42 8.62
N GLU A 102 -0.35 14.70 8.23
CA GLU A 102 -1.08 13.83 9.15
C GLU A 102 -0.24 12.63 9.62
N ARG A 103 0.55 12.03 8.71
CA ARG A 103 1.51 10.97 9.07
C ARG A 103 2.54 11.48 10.06
N TRP A 104 3.06 12.69 9.85
CA TRP A 104 3.98 13.34 10.77
C TRP A 104 3.39 13.51 12.17
N GLN A 105 2.13 13.94 12.27
CA GLN A 105 1.42 14.05 13.56
C GLN A 105 1.28 12.70 14.29
N ARG A 106 1.28 11.58 13.54
CA ARG A 106 1.30 10.21 14.08
C ARG A 106 2.71 9.67 14.35
N GLY A 107 3.76 10.48 14.16
CA GLY A 107 5.15 10.04 14.31
C GLY A 107 5.65 9.12 13.20
N GLN A 108 4.98 9.10 12.05
CA GLN A 108 5.33 8.27 10.89
C GLN A 108 6.23 9.03 9.91
N THR A 109 6.94 8.29 9.05
CA THR A 109 7.65 8.88 7.90
C THR A 109 6.67 9.55 6.92
N PRO A 110 7.12 10.55 6.12
CA PRO A 110 6.22 11.27 5.19
C PRO A 110 5.48 10.35 4.22
N VAL A 111 6.15 9.30 3.74
CA VAL A 111 5.55 8.20 2.96
C VAL A 111 5.94 6.86 3.59
N PRO A 112 5.11 5.81 3.46
CA PRO A 112 5.45 4.49 3.99
C PRO A 112 6.67 3.90 3.28
N ALA A 113 7.52 3.19 4.02
CA ALA A 113 8.58 2.39 3.41
C ALA A 113 7.95 1.25 2.60
N ILE A 114 8.54 0.90 1.45
CA ILE A 114 8.11 -0.27 0.67
C ILE A 114 9.15 -1.38 0.85
N ALA A 115 8.69 -2.52 1.36
CA ALA A 115 9.45 -3.74 1.48
C ALA A 115 9.12 -4.70 0.33
N VAL A 116 10.10 -4.99 -0.52
CA VAL A 116 9.98 -5.93 -1.63
C VAL A 116 10.47 -7.30 -1.18
N VAL A 117 9.59 -8.29 -1.21
CA VAL A 117 9.93 -9.68 -0.91
C VAL A 117 10.34 -10.38 -2.19
N THR A 118 11.52 -10.99 -2.18
CA THR A 118 12.07 -11.72 -3.32
C THR A 118 12.95 -12.86 -2.86
N ARG A 119 12.98 -13.97 -3.61
CA ARG A 119 13.92 -15.07 -3.35
C ARG A 119 15.26 -14.88 -4.07
N THR A 120 15.26 -14.20 -5.21
CA THR A 120 16.39 -14.18 -6.16
C THR A 120 17.13 -12.86 -6.22
N ALA A 121 16.57 -11.79 -5.63
CA ALA A 121 17.06 -10.42 -5.78
C ALA A 121 17.20 -9.96 -7.25
N ALA A 122 16.55 -10.63 -8.21
CA ALA A 122 16.46 -10.21 -9.61
C ALA A 122 15.50 -9.02 -9.74
N LEU A 123 16.04 -7.83 -9.47
CA LEU A 123 15.35 -6.55 -9.45
C LEU A 123 16.10 -5.58 -10.38
N ASP A 124 15.36 -4.65 -10.97
CA ASP A 124 15.95 -3.56 -11.75
C ASP A 124 16.39 -2.45 -10.78
N TRP A 125 17.66 -2.47 -10.39
CA TRP A 125 18.24 -1.55 -9.40
C TRP A 125 18.34 -0.11 -9.91
N ASP A 126 18.28 0.10 -11.22
CA ASP A 126 18.36 1.42 -11.84
C ASP A 126 16.95 2.04 -12.00
N SER A 127 15.90 1.28 -11.72
CA SER A 127 14.51 1.77 -11.80
C SER A 127 14.25 2.93 -10.82
N PRO A 128 13.33 3.86 -11.16
CA PRO A 128 12.92 4.97 -10.28
C PRO A 128 12.50 4.52 -8.88
N PHE A 129 11.98 3.29 -8.75
CA PHE A 129 11.64 2.70 -7.46
C PHE A 129 12.81 2.71 -6.47
N PHE A 130 14.04 2.45 -6.93
CA PHE A 130 15.24 2.44 -6.08
C PHE A 130 16.01 3.77 -6.12
N THR A 131 15.98 4.48 -7.24
CA THR A 131 16.82 5.68 -7.46
C THR A 131 16.16 6.98 -7.02
N GLU A 132 14.82 7.07 -7.01
CA GLU A 132 14.07 8.30 -6.70
C GLU A 132 13.29 8.23 -5.37
N ALA A 133 13.43 7.14 -4.61
CA ALA A 133 12.67 6.95 -3.38
C ALA A 133 13.17 7.85 -2.23
N THR A 134 12.27 8.67 -1.69
CA THR A 134 12.55 9.55 -0.53
C THR A 134 12.67 8.78 0.78
N VAL A 135 11.96 7.66 0.90
CA VAL A 135 12.11 6.68 1.99
C VAL A 135 12.71 5.42 1.40
N ARG A 136 13.86 5.00 1.96
CA ARG A 136 14.67 3.91 1.41
C ARG A 136 13.84 2.61 1.30
N PRO A 137 13.72 2.01 0.10
CA PRO A 137 13.09 0.71 -0.06
C PRO A 137 13.87 -0.38 0.69
N ILE A 138 13.14 -1.37 1.20
CA ILE A 138 13.72 -2.53 1.88
C ILE A 138 13.60 -3.73 0.96
N VAL A 139 14.66 -4.53 0.82
CA VAL A 139 14.61 -5.79 0.10
C VAL A 139 14.73 -6.93 1.11
N VAL A 140 13.67 -7.73 1.20
CA VAL A 140 13.62 -8.92 2.05
C VAL A 140 13.91 -10.13 1.17
N THR A 141 15.03 -10.80 1.44
CA THR A 141 15.47 -11.97 0.68
C THR A 141 15.97 -13.08 1.59
N VAL A 142 16.21 -14.26 1.00
CA VAL A 142 16.79 -15.41 1.69
C VAL A 142 18.32 -15.31 1.70
N SER A 143 18.96 -15.89 2.71
CA SER A 143 20.43 -15.86 2.88
C SER A 143 21.20 -16.45 1.68
N CYS A 144 20.60 -17.38 0.94
CA CYS A 144 21.17 -17.98 -0.28
C CYS A 144 20.83 -17.22 -1.57
N GLY A 145 20.23 -16.02 -1.47
CA GLY A 145 19.55 -15.31 -2.55
C GLY A 145 20.45 -14.61 -3.59
N HIS A 146 21.77 -14.81 -3.57
CA HIS A 146 22.67 -14.25 -4.59
C HIS A 146 23.60 -15.32 -5.17
N ARG A 147 23.22 -15.89 -6.32
CA ARG A 147 24.22 -16.41 -7.27
C ARG A 147 24.33 -15.39 -8.38
N ARG A 148 25.44 -14.64 -8.41
CA ARG A 148 25.85 -13.90 -9.62
C ARG A 148 25.87 -14.93 -10.76
N ARG A 149 25.03 -14.73 -11.77
CA ARG A 149 25.25 -15.31 -13.10
C ARG A 149 25.85 -14.22 -13.96
#